data_AF-A0A453GS71-F1
#
_entry.id   AF-A0A453GS71-F1
#
_cell.length_a   1.000
_cell.length_b   1.000
_cell.length_c   1.000
_cell.angle_alpha   90.00
_cell.angle_beta   90.00
_cell.angle_gamma   90.00
#
_symmetry.space_group_name_H-M   'P 1'
#
loop_
_entity.id
_entity.type
_entity.pdbx_description
1 polymer ?
#
loop_
_entity_poly.entity_id
_entity_poly.type
_entity_poly.pdbx_seq_one_letter_code
_entity_poly.pdbx_strand_id
1 'polypeptide(L)'
;MRSTLLSVFLEIQAYFIGKGGYRNSDSPKPCGEVIIGGYSITNGYFNNEAKTDEVYKVDVRGVCWFYTGDIGQLRPDGCIEIIDREKYIFEPALHTSNHVDSIMAYADPFHAYCVALVGPPHQALKKWAQNSGISYKDIEQLCHNDQAIKEVQQSLSK
;
A
#
# COMPACT_ATOMS: atom_id res chain seq x y z
N MET A 1 -21.37 -31.64 34.52
CA MET A 1 -21.38 -30.40 33.72
C MET A 1 -20.32 -30.55 32.64
N ARG A 2 -20.71 -30.85 31.39
CA ARG A 2 -19.79 -30.82 30.25
C ARG A 2 -19.72 -29.37 29.78
N SER A 3 -18.55 -28.75 29.95
CA SER A 3 -18.25 -27.45 29.39
C SER A 3 -18.18 -27.59 27.87
N THR A 4 -19.19 -27.10 27.17
CA THR A 4 -19.14 -26.90 25.72
C THR A 4 -18.37 -25.60 25.50
N LEU A 5 -17.05 -25.69 25.34
CA LEU A 5 -16.23 -24.60 24.82
C LEU A 5 -16.68 -24.37 23.37
N LEU A 6 -17.50 -23.33 23.17
CA LEU A 6 -17.85 -22.82 21.86
C LEU A 6 -16.59 -22.14 21.28
N SER A 7 -15.73 -22.93 20.65
CA SER A 7 -14.63 -22.41 19.85
C SER A 7 -15.23 -21.78 18.59
N VAL A 8 -15.45 -20.47 18.62
CA VAL A 8 -15.79 -19.71 17.42
C VAL A 8 -14.51 -19.65 16.58
N PHE A 9 -14.34 -20.64 15.70
CA PHE A 9 -13.31 -20.56 14.67
C PHE A 9 -13.70 -19.43 13.71
N LEU A 10 -12.93 -18.35 13.73
CA LEU A 10 -12.97 -17.32 12.70
C LEU A 10 -12.34 -17.92 11.45
N GLU A 11 -13.11 -18.70 10.69
CA GLU A 11 -12.62 -19.25 9.43
C GLU A 11 -12.66 -18.13 8.38
N ILE A 12 -11.58 -17.35 8.31
CA ILE A 12 -11.36 -16.41 7.21
C ILE A 12 -10.87 -17.26 6.03
N GLN A 13 -11.76 -17.47 5.07
CA GLN A 13 -11.36 -18.05 3.80
C GLN A 13 -10.78 -16.93 2.95
N ALA A 14 -9.50 -17.04 2.60
CA ALA A 14 -8.79 -16.10 1.75
C ALA A 14 -8.51 -16.74 0.39
N TYR A 15 -8.96 -16.11 -0.69
CA TYR A 15 -8.64 -16.52 -2.05
C TYR A 15 -7.82 -15.44 -2.75
N PHE A 16 -6.98 -15.87 -3.69
CA PHE A 16 -6.23 -14.99 -4.58
C PHE A 16 -6.86 -15.01 -5.97
N ILE A 17 -7.32 -13.85 -6.44
CA ILE A 17 -7.71 -13.66 -7.85
C ILE A 17 -6.61 -12.89 -8.57
N GLY A 18 -6.21 -13.40 -9.73
CA GLY A 18 -5.19 -12.75 -10.55
C GLY A 18 -5.69 -11.40 -11.08
N LYS A 19 -4.94 -10.33 -10.80
CA LYS A 19 -5.23 -8.94 -11.19
C LYS A 19 -3.92 -8.16 -11.31
N GLY A 20 -3.87 -7.16 -12.20
CA GLY A 20 -2.72 -6.23 -12.27
C GLY A 20 -1.36 -6.90 -12.53
N GLY A 21 -1.33 -8.02 -13.26
CA GLY A 21 -0.10 -8.78 -13.52
C GLY A 21 0.22 -9.88 -12.50
N TYR A 22 -0.41 -9.87 -11.32
CA TYR A 22 -0.30 -10.93 -10.31
C TYR A 22 -1.21 -12.11 -10.64
N ARG A 23 -0.72 -13.34 -10.44
CA ARG A 23 -1.48 -14.58 -10.69
C ARG A 23 -1.40 -15.51 -9.50
N ASN A 24 -2.52 -16.19 -9.23
CA ASN A 24 -2.57 -17.27 -8.24
C ASN A 24 -1.69 -18.48 -8.62
N SER A 25 -1.17 -18.50 -9.85
CA SER A 25 -0.19 -19.47 -10.34
C SER A 25 1.26 -18.99 -10.28
N ASP A 26 1.51 -17.78 -9.76
CA ASP A 26 2.87 -17.27 -9.59
C ASP A 26 3.66 -18.17 -8.63
N SER A 27 4.90 -18.45 -8.99
CA SER A 27 5.81 -19.34 -8.26
C SER A 27 7.12 -18.60 -7.98
N PRO A 28 7.73 -18.74 -6.78
CA PRO A 28 7.41 -19.70 -5.71
C PRO A 28 6.30 -19.27 -4.74
N LYS A 29 5.74 -18.08 -4.94
CA LYS A 29 4.79 -17.47 -3.99
C LYS A 29 3.55 -16.97 -4.76
N PRO A 30 2.42 -17.68 -4.69
CA PRO A 30 1.16 -17.27 -5.32
C PRO A 30 0.74 -15.88 -4.86
N CYS A 31 0.32 -15.04 -5.81
CA CYS A 31 -0.10 -13.66 -5.56
C CYS A 31 -1.49 -13.38 -6.14
N GLY A 32 -2.19 -12.39 -5.59
CA GLY A 32 -3.45 -11.91 -6.15
C GLY A 32 -4.22 -11.03 -5.17
N GLU A 33 -5.39 -10.56 -5.58
CA GLU A 33 -6.28 -9.85 -4.67
C GLU A 33 -6.74 -10.77 -3.54
N VAL A 34 -6.62 -10.30 -2.30
CA VAL A 34 -7.12 -11.00 -1.11
C VAL A 34 -8.63 -10.81 -1.02
N ILE A 35 -9.37 -11.91 -1.03
CA ILE A 35 -10.82 -11.88 -0.83
C ILE A 35 -11.13 -12.64 0.45
N ILE A 36 -11.83 -11.99 1.37
CA ILE A 36 -12.18 -12.58 2.67
C ILE A 36 -13.67 -12.92 2.73
N GLY A 37 -13.98 -14.12 3.19
CA GLY A 37 -15.36 -14.58 3.41
C GLY A 37 -15.54 -15.19 4.79
N GLY A 38 -16.78 -15.18 5.28
CA GLY A 38 -17.15 -15.80 6.55
C GLY A 38 -18.11 -14.95 7.39
N TYR A 39 -18.41 -15.43 8.62
CA TYR A 39 -19.37 -14.78 9.52
C TYR A 39 -18.94 -13.41 10.04
N SER A 40 -17.68 -13.02 9.81
CA SER A 40 -17.10 -11.76 10.28
C SER A 40 -17.20 -10.64 9.25
N ILE A 41 -17.73 -10.91 8.06
CA ILE A 41 -17.92 -9.92 7.01
C ILE A 41 -19.15 -9.07 7.33
N THR A 42 -19.03 -7.76 7.19
CA THR A 42 -20.15 -6.84 7.37
C THR A 42 -21.18 -7.02 6.25
N ASN A 43 -22.41 -6.55 6.45
CA ASN A 43 -23.46 -6.64 5.44
C ASN A 43 -23.26 -5.65 4.28
N GLY A 44 -22.21 -4.81 4.31
CA GLY A 44 -21.98 -3.76 3.34
C GLY A 44 -21.74 -2.38 3.95
N TYR A 45 -21.77 -1.37 3.10
CA TYR A 45 -21.63 0.03 3.47
C TYR A 45 -22.98 0.66 3.83
N PHE A 46 -22.99 1.46 4.89
CA PHE A 46 -24.18 2.18 5.34
C PHE A 46 -24.69 3.16 4.27
N ASN A 47 -25.98 3.05 3.90
CA ASN A 47 -26.65 3.87 2.88
C ASN A 47 -25.91 3.95 1.53
N ASN A 48 -25.18 2.90 1.16
CA ASN A 48 -24.47 2.88 -0.11
C ASN A 48 -24.51 1.49 -0.74
N GLU A 49 -25.69 1.12 -1.24
CA GLU A 49 -25.92 -0.16 -1.93
C GLU A 49 -25.03 -0.30 -3.16
N ALA A 50 -24.88 0.77 -3.96
CA ALA A 50 -24.03 0.73 -5.15
C ALA A 50 -22.57 0.34 -4.84
N LYS A 51 -21.96 0.93 -3.80
CA LYS A 51 -20.61 0.53 -3.37
C LYS A 51 -20.58 -0.82 -2.68
N THR A 52 -21.66 -1.21 -2.01
CA THR A 52 -21.77 -2.52 -1.38
C THR A 52 -21.74 -3.60 -2.45
N ASP A 53 -22.60 -3.47 -3.46
CA ASP A 53 -22.69 -4.42 -4.55
C ASP A 53 -21.43 -4.46 -5.41
N GLU A 54 -20.60 -3.41 -5.41
CA GLU A 54 -19.30 -3.40 -6.09
C GLU A 54 -18.35 -4.45 -5.50
N VAL A 55 -18.21 -4.49 -4.16
CA VAL A 55 -17.14 -5.23 -3.46
C VAL A 55 -17.61 -6.35 -2.52
N TYR A 56 -18.91 -6.45 -2.24
CA TYR A 56 -19.50 -7.57 -1.49
C TYR A 56 -20.26 -8.49 -2.46
N LYS A 57 -19.90 -9.76 -2.50
CA LYS A 57 -20.52 -10.76 -3.38
C LYS A 57 -20.99 -11.95 -2.57
N VAL A 58 -22.23 -12.39 -2.80
CA VAL A 58 -22.76 -13.60 -2.15
C VAL A 58 -22.68 -14.76 -3.13
N ASP A 59 -22.06 -15.87 -2.71
CA ASP A 59 -21.96 -17.07 -3.55
C ASP A 59 -23.26 -17.91 -3.53
N VAL A 60 -23.27 -18.99 -4.33
CA VAL A 60 -24.41 -19.91 -4.43
C VAL A 60 -24.74 -20.64 -3.12
N ARG A 61 -23.83 -20.63 -2.14
CA ARG A 61 -24.00 -21.23 -0.81
C ARG A 61 -24.46 -20.19 0.22
N GLY A 62 -24.64 -18.93 -0.18
CA GLY A 62 -25.04 -17.84 0.70
C GLY A 62 -23.89 -17.22 1.50
N VAL A 63 -22.63 -17.52 1.16
CA VAL A 63 -21.47 -16.93 1.85
C VAL A 63 -21.18 -15.56 1.24
N CYS A 64 -21.05 -14.54 2.10
CA CYS A 64 -20.65 -13.20 1.71
C CYS A 64 -19.12 -13.10 1.62
N TRP A 65 -18.65 -12.62 0.47
CA TRP A 65 -17.25 -12.42 0.11
C TRP A 65 -16.98 -10.93 -0.06
N PHE A 66 -15.98 -10.43 0.65
CA PHE A 66 -15.52 -9.04 0.56
C PHE A 66 -14.20 -8.97 -0.21
N TYR A 67 -14.21 -8.20 -1.29
CA TYR A 67 -13.07 -7.90 -2.15
C TYR A 67 -12.31 -6.72 -1.56
N THR A 68 -11.14 -6.97 -0.98
CA THR A 68 -10.43 -5.94 -0.19
C THR A 68 -9.76 -4.89 -1.07
N GLY A 69 -9.46 -5.23 -2.34
CA GLY A 69 -8.61 -4.44 -3.22
C GLY A 69 -7.13 -4.44 -2.83
N ASP A 70 -6.72 -5.27 -1.86
CA ASP A 70 -5.32 -5.45 -1.46
C ASP A 70 -4.74 -6.68 -2.15
N ILE A 71 -3.53 -6.57 -2.68
CA ILE A 71 -2.80 -7.69 -3.27
C ILE A 71 -1.97 -8.35 -2.17
N GLY A 72 -2.21 -9.64 -1.97
CA GLY A 72 -1.47 -10.46 -1.03
C GLY A 72 -0.61 -11.51 -1.73
N GLN A 73 0.33 -12.04 -0.97
CA GLN A 73 1.19 -13.15 -1.33
C GLN A 73 1.15 -14.20 -0.22
N LEU A 74 0.97 -15.48 -0.59
CA LEU A 74 0.98 -16.57 0.38
C LEU A 74 2.41 -17.00 0.69
N ARG A 75 2.78 -16.97 1.97
CA ARG A 75 4.08 -17.46 2.45
C ARG A 75 4.03 -18.97 2.73
N PRO A 76 5.19 -19.66 2.74
CA PRO A 76 5.27 -21.09 3.03
C PRO A 76 4.75 -21.50 4.42
N ASP A 77 4.71 -20.58 5.37
CA ASP A 77 4.18 -20.78 6.73
C ASP A 77 2.65 -20.60 6.82
N GLY A 78 1.98 -20.31 5.70
CA GLY A 78 0.53 -20.09 5.63
C GLY A 78 0.10 -18.66 5.97
N CYS A 79 1.05 -17.75 6.24
CA CYS A 79 0.72 -16.34 6.45
C CYS A 79 0.49 -15.61 5.11
N ILE A 80 -0.40 -14.63 5.11
CA ILE A 80 -0.63 -13.72 3.98
C ILE A 80 0.17 -12.45 4.22
N GLU A 81 1.02 -12.10 3.26
CA GLU A 81 1.77 -10.85 3.22
C GLU A 81 1.10 -9.89 2.25
N ILE A 82 0.71 -8.69 2.69
CA ILE A 82 0.16 -7.66 1.80
C ILE A 82 1.32 -6.98 1.09
N ILE A 83 1.33 -7.04 -0.24
CA ILE A 83 2.45 -6.59 -1.08
C ILE A 83 2.08 -5.39 -1.96
N ASP A 84 0.80 -5.15 -2.21
CA ASP A 84 0.35 -4.07 -3.08
C ASP A 84 -1.13 -3.74 -2.83
N ARG A 85 -1.65 -2.70 -3.49
CA ARG A 85 -3.08 -2.38 -3.54
C ARG A 85 -3.48 -2.17 -4.99
N GLU A 86 -4.60 -2.76 -5.42
CA GLU A 86 -5.01 -2.78 -6.84
C GLU A 86 -5.03 -1.38 -7.48
N LYS A 87 -5.34 -0.35 -6.70
CA LYS A 87 -5.42 1.05 -7.17
C LYS A 87 -4.11 1.85 -7.04
N TYR A 88 -3.05 1.29 -6.46
CA TYR A 88 -1.83 2.01 -6.12
C TYR A 88 -0.57 1.19 -6.41
N ILE A 89 -0.26 0.97 -7.70
CA ILE A 89 1.03 0.39 -8.08
C ILE A 89 2.11 1.46 -7.81
N PHE A 90 2.89 1.26 -6.74
CA PHE A 90 4.00 2.16 -6.39
C PHE A 90 5.26 1.36 -6.13
N GLU A 91 6.37 1.73 -6.77
CA GLU A 91 7.66 1.09 -6.52
C GLU A 91 8.24 1.51 -5.15
N PRO A 92 8.44 0.57 -4.21
CA PRO A 92 8.86 0.86 -2.83
C PRO A 92 10.29 1.41 -2.68
N ALA A 93 11.03 1.60 -3.79
CA ALA A 93 12.43 2.02 -3.79
C ALA A 93 12.68 3.40 -3.17
N LEU A 94 11.64 4.24 -3.05
CA LEU A 94 11.79 5.63 -2.60
C LEU A 94 11.84 5.82 -1.06
N HIS A 95 11.49 4.79 -0.28
CA HIS A 95 11.45 4.88 1.19
C HIS A 95 12.81 4.69 1.89
N THR A 96 13.89 4.44 1.14
CA THR A 96 15.22 4.12 1.68
C THR A 96 16.11 5.35 1.91
N SER A 97 15.71 6.53 1.42
CA SER A 97 16.51 7.76 1.57
C SER A 97 16.24 8.47 2.89
N ASN A 98 17.31 8.82 3.61
CA ASN A 98 17.25 9.66 4.82
C ASN A 98 16.78 11.11 4.54
N HIS A 99 16.58 11.47 3.28
CA HIS A 99 16.11 12.78 2.83
C HIS A 99 14.62 12.77 2.42
N VAL A 100 13.90 11.69 2.71
CA VAL A 100 12.46 11.56 2.43
C VAL A 100 11.74 11.26 3.73
N ASP A 101 10.81 12.13 4.14
CA ASP A 101 9.92 11.92 5.29
C ASP A 101 8.55 11.43 4.79
N SER A 102 8.02 12.12 3.79
CA SER A 102 6.77 11.76 3.12
C SER A 102 6.97 11.74 1.61
N ILE A 103 6.38 10.76 0.94
CA ILE A 103 6.33 10.71 -0.52
C ILE A 103 4.93 10.38 -1.01
N MET A 104 4.52 11.05 -2.08
CA MET A 104 3.30 10.74 -2.82
C MET A 104 3.67 10.68 -4.29
N ALA A 105 3.64 9.49 -4.91
CA ALA A 105 3.70 9.41 -6.36
C ALA A 105 2.31 9.33 -6.98
N TYR A 106 2.31 9.82 -8.20
CA TYR A 106 1.19 9.86 -9.10
C TYR A 106 1.67 9.26 -10.42
N ALA A 107 0.94 8.23 -10.85
CA ALA A 107 1.13 7.58 -12.13
C ALA A 107 -0.13 7.82 -12.97
N ASP A 108 0.07 8.22 -14.22
CA ASP A 108 -1.01 8.40 -15.18
C ASP A 108 -0.87 7.34 -16.27
N PRO A 109 -1.92 6.53 -16.57
CA PRO A 109 -1.87 5.52 -17.62
C PRO A 109 -1.48 6.04 -19.01
N PHE A 110 -1.66 7.34 -19.27
CA PHE A 110 -1.33 7.99 -20.53
C PHE A 110 0.11 8.53 -20.60
N HIS A 111 0.87 8.42 -19.50
CA HIS A 111 2.25 8.89 -19.42
C HIS A 111 3.20 7.73 -19.07
N ALA A 112 4.33 7.65 -19.77
CA ALA A 112 5.35 6.60 -19.55
C ALA A 112 6.25 6.86 -18.32
N TYR A 113 5.89 7.82 -17.47
CA TYR A 113 6.67 8.23 -16.30
C TYR A 113 5.73 8.52 -15.12
N CYS A 114 6.24 8.31 -13.91
CA CYS A 114 5.57 8.68 -12.66
C CYS A 114 6.12 10.02 -12.14
N VAL A 115 5.28 10.79 -11.47
CA VAL A 115 5.69 12.03 -10.80
C VAL A 115 5.56 11.82 -9.30
N ALA A 116 6.54 12.26 -8.50
CA ALA A 116 6.49 12.15 -7.05
C ALA A 116 6.64 13.52 -6.36
N LEU A 117 5.78 13.76 -5.38
CA LEU A 117 5.91 14.85 -4.41
C LEU A 117 6.70 14.31 -3.21
N VAL A 118 7.85 14.93 -2.95
CA VAL A 118 8.77 14.53 -1.88
C VAL A 118 8.80 15.62 -0.83
N GLY A 119 8.42 15.25 0.39
CA GLY A 119 8.60 16.09 1.58
C GLY A 119 9.90 15.71 2.29
N PRO A 120 10.95 16.56 2.22
CA PRO A 120 12.19 16.27 2.91
C PRO A 120 12.06 16.52 4.43
N PRO A 121 12.67 15.68 5.29
CA PRO A 121 12.66 15.90 6.72
C PRO A 121 13.43 17.18 7.05
N HIS A 122 12.75 18.13 7.69
CA HIS A 122 13.33 19.45 7.98
C HIS A 122 14.66 19.36 8.74
N GLN A 123 14.81 18.38 9.63
CA GLN A 123 16.04 18.20 10.41
C GLN A 123 17.23 17.76 9.55
N ALA A 124 17.02 16.84 8.61
CA ALA A 124 18.08 16.38 7.70
C ALA A 124 18.50 17.51 6.75
N LEU A 125 17.53 18.25 6.21
CA LEU A 125 17.79 19.37 5.30
C LEU A 125 18.54 20.51 5.99
N LYS A 126 18.14 20.89 7.22
CA LYS A 126 18.87 21.89 8.03
C LYS A 126 20.29 21.44 8.35
N LYS A 127 20.47 20.18 8.75
CA LYS A 127 21.80 19.63 9.08
C LYS A 127 22.72 19.63 7.87
N TRP A 128 22.20 19.24 6.71
CA TRP A 128 22.93 19.33 5.44
C TRP A 128 23.28 20.78 5.10
N ALA A 129 22.34 21.72 5.19
CA ALA A 129 22.58 23.13 4.90
C ALA A 129 23.68 23.74 5.79
N GLN A 130 23.69 23.39 7.09
CA GLN A 130 24.73 23.80 8.03
C GLN A 130 26.11 23.24 7.64
N ASN A 131 26.18 21.95 7.30
CA ASN A 131 27.43 21.29 6.88
C ASN A 131 27.98 21.84 5.55
N SER A 132 27.08 22.21 4.64
CA SER A 132 27.40 22.76 3.32
C SER A 132 27.61 24.27 3.31
N GLY A 133 27.47 24.95 4.46
CA GLY A 133 27.65 26.40 4.60
C GLY A 133 26.58 27.25 3.91
N ILE A 134 25.37 26.69 3.69
CA ILE A 134 24.26 27.39 3.03
C ILE A 134 23.50 28.23 4.04
N SER A 135 23.41 29.54 3.78
CA SER A 135 22.59 30.46 4.57
C SER A 135 21.14 30.44 4.09
N TYR A 136 20.21 30.32 5.03
CA TYR A 136 18.76 30.34 4.77
C TYR A 136 18.03 31.01 5.94
N LYS A 137 16.91 31.69 5.66
CA LYS A 137 16.06 32.34 6.68
C LYS A 137 15.00 31.40 7.25
N ASP A 138 14.38 30.62 6.38
CA ASP A 138 13.34 29.65 6.69
C ASP A 138 13.48 28.40 5.82
N ILE A 139 12.68 27.37 6.12
CA ILE A 139 12.68 26.12 5.36
C ILE A 139 12.17 26.33 3.93
N GLU A 140 11.24 27.26 3.73
CA GLU A 140 10.66 27.51 2.41
C GLU A 140 11.75 28.00 1.43
N GLN A 141 12.59 28.93 1.87
CA GLN A 141 13.75 29.40 1.10
C GLN A 141 14.73 28.26 0.81
N LEU A 142 14.91 27.33 1.77
CA LEU A 142 15.79 26.18 1.59
C LEU A 142 15.21 25.16 0.59
N CYS A 143 13.89 24.97 0.57
CA CYS A 143 13.21 24.10 -0.40
C CYS A 143 13.22 24.66 -1.82
N HIS A 144 13.29 25.99 -1.98
CA HIS A 144 13.44 26.65 -3.30
C HIS A 144 14.91 26.78 -3.74
N ASN A 145 15.88 26.29 -2.94
CA ASN A 145 17.29 26.37 -3.29
C ASN A 145 17.69 25.22 -4.24
N ASP A 146 18.24 25.56 -5.40
CA ASP A 146 18.67 24.58 -6.42
C ASP A 146 19.67 23.53 -5.89
N GLN A 147 20.54 23.89 -4.95
CA GLN A 147 21.50 22.96 -4.35
C GLN A 147 20.79 21.94 -3.45
N ALA A 148 19.79 22.39 -2.69
CA ALA A 148 19.00 21.51 -1.83
C ALA A 148 18.15 20.55 -2.66
N ILE A 149 17.53 21.04 -3.73
CA ILE A 149 16.77 20.21 -4.68
C ILE A 149 17.67 19.14 -5.29
N LYS A 150 18.87 19.52 -5.75
CA LYS A 150 19.84 18.56 -6.33
C LYS A 150 20.31 17.51 -5.33
N GLU A 151 20.58 17.87 -4.08
CA GLU A 151 20.94 16.90 -3.03
C GLU A 151 19.84 15.86 -2.82
N VAL A 152 18.59 16.32 -2.64
CA VAL A 152 17.45 15.42 -2.46
C VAL A 152 17.26 14.53 -3.68
N GLN A 153 17.33 15.08 -4.90
CA GLN A 153 17.25 14.29 -6.14
C GLN A 153 18.38 13.25 -6.28
N GLN A 154 19.61 13.61 -5.92
CA GLN A 154 20.74 12.68 -5.93
C GLN A 154 20.59 11.58 -4.88
N SER A 155 19.99 11.88 -3.74
CA SER A 155 19.72 10.88 -2.70
C SER A 155 18.70 9.82 -3.14
N LEU A 156 17.79 10.19 -4.06
CA LEU A 156 16.72 9.33 -4.58
C LEU A 156 17.15 8.48 -5.78
N SER A 157 18.23 8.87 -6.47
CA SER A 157 18.73 8.19 -7.67
C SER A 157 19.77 7.10 -7.38
N LYS A 158 19.88 6.63 -6.13
CA LYS A 158 20.90 5.66 -5.69
C LYS A 158 20.38 4.23 -5.64
#